data_AF-A0A268K808-F1
#
_entry.id   AF-A0A268K808-F1
#
_cell.length_a   1.000
_cell.length_b   1.000
_cell.length_c   1.000
_cell.angle_alpha   90.00
_cell.angle_beta   90.00
_cell.angle_gamma   90.00
#
_symmetry.space_group_name_H-M   'P 1'
#
loop_
_entity.id
_entity.type
_entity.pdbx_description
1 polymer ?
#
loop_
_entity_poly.entity_id
_entity_poly.type
_entity_poly.pdbx_seq_one_letter_code
_entity_poly.pdbx_strand_id
1 'polypeptide(L)'
;MEDTRFETNAKRVDHRQELVNIISERLITMESKDVFEKMDNAGVPCGPIHTIDQVINHPQVRAREMMIEIEHPIVKNLKVPGFPVKLSETPSKVRRHPPLLGEHTDEVLEELGYSKEQIQNLKSGNVI
;
A
#
# COMPACT_ATOMS: atom_id res chain seq x y z
N MET A 1 24.49 -9.23 32.23
CA MET A 1 24.07 -10.35 31.34
C MET A 1 24.87 -11.55 31.78
N GLU A 2 24.23 -12.53 32.42
CA GLU A 2 24.93 -13.69 33.00
C GLU A 2 24.86 -14.94 32.10
N ASP A 3 23.99 -14.94 31.09
CA ASP A 3 23.88 -16.04 30.14
C ASP A 3 24.86 -15.87 28.97
N THR A 4 25.89 -16.72 28.95
CA THR A 4 26.93 -16.69 27.92
C THR A 4 26.42 -16.96 26.51
N ARG A 5 25.22 -17.56 26.35
CA ARG A 5 24.58 -17.81 25.04
C ARG A 5 24.15 -16.53 24.33
N PHE A 6 23.89 -15.45 25.07
CA PHE A 6 23.28 -14.22 24.51
C PHE A 6 24.17 -12.98 24.56
N GLU A 7 25.41 -13.14 25.00
CA GLU A 7 26.37 -12.05 25.23
C GLU A 7 26.70 -11.25 23.96
N THR A 8 26.99 -11.93 22.85
CA THR A 8 27.32 -11.28 21.57
C THR A 8 26.22 -11.50 20.54
N ASN A 9 26.20 -10.66 19.51
CA ASN A 9 25.23 -10.83 18.43
C ASN A 9 25.39 -12.18 17.71
N ALA A 10 26.63 -12.63 17.47
CA ALA A 10 26.90 -13.92 16.86
C ALA A 10 26.27 -15.06 17.66
N LYS A 11 26.52 -15.11 18.98
CA LYS A 11 25.94 -16.13 19.85
C LYS A 11 24.40 -16.07 19.89
N ARG A 12 23.81 -14.87 19.90
CA ARG A 12 22.34 -14.71 19.79
C ARG A 12 21.78 -15.24 18.48
N VAL A 13 22.54 -15.15 17.38
CA VAL A 13 22.14 -15.73 16.09
C VAL A 13 22.23 -17.25 16.12
N ASP A 14 23.31 -17.81 16.70
CA ASP A 14 23.49 -19.26 16.86
C ASP A 14 22.38 -19.88 17.73
N HIS A 15 21.93 -19.15 18.77
CA HIS A 15 20.86 -19.56 19.68
C HIS A 15 19.52 -18.87 19.40
N ARG A 16 19.26 -18.44 18.16
CA ARG A 16 18.08 -17.62 17.82
C ARG A 16 16.76 -18.28 18.21
N GLN A 17 16.60 -19.57 17.98
CA GLN A 17 15.34 -20.25 18.27
C GLN A 17 15.03 -20.24 19.77
N GLU A 18 16.02 -20.52 20.61
CA GLU A 18 15.88 -20.46 22.07
C GLU A 18 15.58 -19.04 22.53
N LEU A 19 16.29 -18.04 21.99
CA LEU A 19 16.08 -16.64 22.32
C LEU A 19 14.66 -16.17 21.95
N VAL A 20 14.17 -16.53 20.76
CA VAL A 20 12.81 -16.21 20.31
C VAL A 20 11.78 -16.84 21.24
N ASN A 21 11.95 -18.12 21.61
CA ASN A 21 11.01 -18.80 22.51
C ASN A 21 10.92 -18.09 23.87
N ILE A 22 12.05 -17.74 24.49
CA ILE A 22 12.09 -17.03 25.77
C ILE A 22 11.37 -15.68 25.67
N ILE A 23 11.60 -14.93 24.60
CA ILE A 23 10.94 -13.63 24.37
C ILE A 23 9.44 -13.84 24.17
N SER A 24 9.04 -14.77 23.29
CA SER A 24 7.64 -15.05 22.97
C SER A 24 6.84 -15.51 24.19
N GLU A 25 7.40 -16.37 25.04
CA GLU A 25 6.76 -16.81 26.30
C GLU A 25 6.45 -15.64 27.22
N ARG A 26 7.29 -14.60 27.22
CA ARG A 26 7.01 -13.38 27.99
C ARG A 26 5.99 -12.47 27.31
N LEU A 27 6.09 -12.29 26.00
CA LEU A 27 5.23 -11.36 25.27
C LEU A 27 3.78 -11.85 25.18
N ILE A 28 3.55 -13.16 25.14
CA ILE A 28 2.19 -13.73 25.04
C ILE A 28 1.32 -13.44 26.27
N THR A 29 1.93 -13.13 27.41
CA THR A 29 1.21 -12.80 28.65
C THR A 29 0.92 -11.30 28.79
N MET A 30 1.16 -10.50 27.74
CA MET A 30 1.05 -9.05 27.76
C MET A 30 0.14 -8.54 26.64
N GLU A 31 -0.57 -7.45 26.90
CA GLU A 31 -1.32 -6.77 25.84
C GLU A 31 -0.36 -6.15 24.82
N SER A 32 -0.69 -6.27 23.53
CA SER A 32 0.19 -5.81 22.45
C SER A 32 0.52 -4.32 22.54
N LYS A 33 -0.41 -3.51 23.08
CA LYS A 33 -0.20 -2.07 23.29
C LYS A 33 0.89 -1.79 24.33
N ASP A 34 0.85 -2.51 25.45
CA ASP A 34 1.83 -2.34 26.54
C ASP A 34 3.23 -2.79 26.11
N VAL A 35 3.30 -3.87 25.31
CA VAL A 35 4.55 -4.34 24.71
C VAL A 35 5.14 -3.27 23.79
N PHE A 36 4.32 -2.71 22.90
CA PHE A 36 4.75 -1.67 21.97
C PHE A 36 5.27 -0.43 22.71
N GLU A 37 4.52 0.10 23.68
CA GLU A 37 4.95 1.27 24.46
C GLU A 37 6.26 1.02 25.21
N LYS A 38 6.45 -0.17 25.79
CA LYS A 38 7.70 -0.51 26.49
C LYS A 38 8.89 -0.62 25.54
N MET A 39 8.70 -1.24 24.38
CA MET A 39 9.76 -1.41 23.39
C MET A 39 10.14 -0.09 22.73
N ASP A 40 9.16 0.75 22.39
CA ASP A 40 9.38 2.08 21.79
C ASP A 40 10.16 2.99 22.76
N ASN A 41 9.75 3.04 24.04
CA ASN A 41 10.48 3.78 25.08
C ASN A 41 11.92 3.26 25.30
N ALA A 42 12.17 1.99 25.02
CA ALA A 42 13.51 1.39 25.08
C ALA A 42 14.33 1.58 23.79
N GLY A 43 13.78 2.26 22.78
CA GLY A 43 14.42 2.47 21.48
C GLY A 43 14.51 1.20 20.64
N VAL A 44 13.72 0.18 20.94
CA VAL A 44 13.68 -1.08 20.19
C VAL A 44 12.74 -0.91 18.99
N PRO A 45 13.23 -1.08 17.75
CA PRO A 45 12.37 -0.99 16.57
C PRO A 45 11.30 -2.08 16.61
N CYS A 46 10.05 -1.67 16.76
CA CYS A 46 8.89 -2.56 16.81
C CYS A 46 7.66 -1.85 16.24
N GLY A 47 6.63 -2.63 15.93
CA GLY A 47 5.35 -2.10 15.48
C GLY A 47 4.26 -3.16 15.59
N PRO A 48 3.00 -2.75 15.81
CA PRO A 48 1.87 -3.68 15.80
C PRO A 48 1.63 -4.23 14.40
N ILE A 49 1.02 -5.41 14.33
CA ILE A 49 0.49 -5.96 13.07
C ILE A 49 -0.89 -5.37 12.86
N HIS A 50 -1.06 -4.59 11.79
CA HIS A 50 -2.35 -3.97 11.47
C HIS A 50 -3.22 -4.81 10.53
N THR A 51 -4.53 -4.79 10.77
CA THR A 51 -5.53 -5.23 9.78
C THR A 51 -5.69 -4.19 8.67
N ILE A 52 -6.31 -4.57 7.54
CA ILE A 52 -6.52 -3.67 6.40
C ILE A 52 -7.34 -2.43 6.80
N ASP A 53 -8.40 -2.60 7.59
CA ASP A 53 -9.22 -1.49 8.08
C ASP A 53 -8.42 -0.54 8.99
N GLN A 54 -7.53 -1.07 9.83
CA GLN A 54 -6.64 -0.27 10.66
C GLN A 54 -5.64 0.52 9.81
N VAL A 55 -5.04 -0.11 8.79
CA VAL A 55 -4.11 0.56 7.86
C VAL A 55 -4.81 1.72 7.14
N ILE A 56 -5.97 1.47 6.52
CA ILE A 56 -6.71 2.47 5.74
C ILE A 56 -7.11 3.68 6.61
N ASN A 57 -7.37 3.44 7.90
CA ASN A 57 -7.76 4.48 8.85
C ASN A 57 -6.59 5.08 9.65
N HIS A 58 -5.36 4.59 9.45
CA HIS A 58 -4.22 5.01 10.24
C HIS A 58 -3.91 6.50 10.04
N PRO A 59 -3.61 7.27 11.11
CA PRO A 59 -3.32 8.70 10.99
C PRO A 59 -2.22 9.03 9.97
N GLN A 60 -1.16 8.23 9.94
CA GLN A 60 -0.07 8.40 8.97
C GLN A 60 -0.51 8.15 7.53
N VAL A 61 -1.38 7.17 7.28
CA VAL A 61 -1.91 6.87 5.93
C VAL A 61 -2.76 8.04 5.43
N ARG A 62 -3.58 8.63 6.31
CA ARG A 62 -4.36 9.84 6.01
C ARG A 62 -3.47 11.07 5.79
N ALA A 63 -2.54 11.34 6.71
CA ALA A 63 -1.63 12.48 6.64
C ALA A 63 -0.72 12.42 5.39
N ARG A 64 -0.44 11.23 4.89
CA ARG A 64 0.36 11.00 3.69
C ARG A 64 -0.48 10.84 2.42
N GLU A 65 -1.81 11.00 2.48
CA GLU A 65 -2.70 10.83 1.32
C GLU A 65 -2.42 9.51 0.59
N MET A 66 -2.29 8.43 1.37
CA MET A 66 -1.96 7.09 0.88
C MET A 66 -3.19 6.31 0.41
N MET A 67 -4.38 6.89 0.60
CA MET A 67 -5.62 6.48 -0.04
C MET A 67 -6.22 7.73 -0.68
N ILE A 68 -6.56 7.65 -1.96
CA ILE A 68 -7.15 8.74 -2.73
C ILE A 68 -8.52 8.31 -3.25
N GLU A 69 -9.37 9.30 -3.48
CA GLU A 69 -10.70 9.11 -4.05
C GLU A 69 -10.71 9.62 -5.49
N ILE A 70 -11.28 8.82 -6.39
CA ILE A 70 -11.38 9.11 -7.82
C ILE A 70 -12.87 9.12 -8.16
N GLU A 71 -13.34 10.20 -8.77
CA GLU A 71 -14.67 10.24 -9.35
C GLU A 71 -14.71 9.31 -10.57
N HIS A 72 -15.59 8.31 -10.53
CA HIS A 72 -15.74 7.33 -11.61
C HIS A 72 -17.21 7.24 -12.02
N PRO A 73 -17.53 7.16 -13.34
CA PRO A 73 -18.90 7.20 -13.85
C PRO A 73 -19.82 6.04 -13.42
N ILE A 74 -19.28 5.01 -12.76
CA ILE A 74 -19.99 3.78 -12.41
C ILE A 74 -19.75 3.46 -10.94
N VAL A 75 -18.48 3.47 -10.51
CA VAL A 75 -18.11 3.18 -9.12
C VAL A 75 -18.13 4.45 -8.29
N LYS A 76 -19.18 4.64 -7.50
CA LYS A 76 -19.25 5.78 -6.56
C LYS A 76 -18.13 5.70 -5.54
N ASN A 77 -17.51 6.84 -5.25
CA ASN A 77 -16.48 7.01 -4.21
C ASN A 77 -15.35 5.97 -4.33
N LEU A 78 -14.85 5.75 -5.56
CA LEU A 78 -13.78 4.79 -5.82
C LEU A 78 -12.53 5.20 -5.04
N LYS A 79 -12.18 4.42 -4.01
CA LYS A 79 -10.96 4.60 -3.24
C LYS A 79 -9.87 3.66 -3.72
N VAL A 80 -8.69 4.21 -3.99
CA VAL A 80 -7.52 3.45 -4.44
C VAL A 80 -6.28 3.87 -3.64
N PRO A 81 -5.24 3.02 -3.60
CA PRO A 81 -3.94 3.43 -3.07
C PRO A 81 -3.43 4.70 -3.75
N GLY A 82 -2.97 5.65 -2.93
CA GLY A 82 -2.35 6.88 -3.39
C GLY A 82 -0.90 6.68 -3.82
N PHE A 83 -0.25 7.78 -4.19
CA PHE A 83 1.15 7.76 -4.62
C PHE A 83 2.09 7.68 -3.40
N PRO A 84 2.96 6.66 -3.28
CA PRO A 84 3.83 6.49 -2.12
C PRO A 84 4.96 7.52 -2.05
N VAL A 85 5.44 7.98 -3.21
CA VAL A 85 6.47 9.01 -3.31
C VAL A 85 5.79 10.37 -3.47
N LYS A 86 6.19 11.34 -2.65
CA LYS A 86 5.67 12.71 -2.69
C LYS A 86 6.75 13.65 -3.20
N LEU A 87 6.58 14.14 -4.42
CA LEU A 87 7.49 15.09 -5.05
C LEU A 87 6.98 16.52 -4.83
N SER A 88 7.87 17.42 -4.40
CA SER A 88 7.54 18.82 -4.12
C SER A 88 7.30 19.65 -5.38
N GLU A 89 8.13 19.44 -6.43
CA GLU A 89 8.05 20.21 -7.68
C GLU A 89 7.05 19.62 -8.67
N THR A 90 6.93 18.30 -8.71
CA THR A 90 6.05 17.57 -9.64
C THR A 90 5.13 16.60 -8.90
N PRO A 91 4.20 17.07 -8.05
CA PRO A 91 3.28 16.20 -7.32
C PRO A 91 2.49 15.30 -8.27
N SER A 92 2.46 14.00 -7.98
CA SER A 92 1.63 13.04 -8.72
C SER A 92 0.15 13.38 -8.57
N LYS A 93 -0.59 13.35 -9.68
CA LYS A 93 -2.02 13.64 -9.72
C LYS A 93 -2.74 12.63 -10.60
N VAL A 94 -3.93 12.22 -10.18
CA VAL A 94 -4.85 11.48 -11.05
C VAL A 94 -5.46 12.47 -12.03
N ARG A 95 -5.43 12.14 -13.33
CA ARG A 95 -5.94 13.01 -14.41
C ARG A 95 -7.28 12.54 -14.97
N ARG A 96 -7.48 11.23 -15.05
CA ARG A 96 -8.69 10.56 -15.55
C ARG A 96 -8.97 9.38 -14.64
N HIS A 97 -10.22 8.95 -14.55
CA HIS A 97 -10.56 7.69 -13.89
C HIS A 97 -10.03 6.50 -14.69
N PRO A 98 -9.93 5.30 -14.09
CA PRO A 98 -9.75 4.07 -14.86
C PRO A 98 -10.79 4.01 -16.01
N PRO A 99 -10.37 3.76 -17.25
CA PRO A 99 -11.27 3.85 -18.39
C PRO A 99 -12.30 2.73 -18.36
N LEU A 100 -13.49 3.03 -18.87
CA LEU A 100 -14.46 2.02 -19.27
C LEU A 100 -13.95 1.25 -20.49
N LEU A 101 -14.53 0.08 -20.71
CA LEU A 101 -14.24 -0.71 -21.90
C LEU A 101 -14.56 0.12 -23.16
N GLY A 102 -13.54 0.35 -23.99
CA GLY A 102 -13.66 1.09 -25.25
C GLY A 102 -13.83 2.61 -25.12
N GLU A 103 -13.69 3.19 -23.92
CA GLU A 103 -13.97 4.63 -23.68
C GLU A 103 -13.17 5.57 -24.60
N HIS A 104 -11.91 5.23 -24.85
CA HIS A 104 -10.99 6.07 -25.64
C HIS A 104 -10.78 5.52 -27.06
N THR A 105 -11.55 4.53 -27.53
CA THR A 105 -11.35 3.91 -28.84
C THR A 105 -11.40 4.94 -29.97
N ASP A 106 -12.42 5.80 -29.97
CA ASP A 106 -12.58 6.83 -31.00
C ASP A 106 -11.51 7.92 -30.90
N GLU A 107 -11.20 8.40 -29.67
CA GLU A 107 -10.14 9.40 -29.40
C GLU A 107 -8.80 8.94 -30.00
N VAL A 108 -8.40 7.70 -29.71
CA VAL A 108 -7.12 7.15 -30.19
C VAL A 108 -7.11 6.93 -31.70
N LEU A 109 -8.22 6.46 -32.31
CA LEU A 109 -8.27 6.26 -33.75
C LEU A 109 -8.24 7.58 -34.53
N GLU A 110 -8.91 8.62 -34.02
CA GLU A 110 -8.84 9.97 -34.59
C GLU A 110 -7.40 10.52 -34.49
N GLU A 111 -6.71 10.33 -33.36
CA GLU A 111 -5.30 10.72 -33.20
C GLU A 111 -4.35 9.99 -34.19
N LEU A 112 -4.68 8.74 -34.54
CA LEU A 112 -3.95 7.96 -35.54
C LEU A 112 -4.29 8.35 -36.99
N GLY A 113 -5.21 9.28 -37.21
CA GLY A 113 -5.57 9.80 -38.53
C GLY A 113 -6.70 9.06 -39.24
N TYR A 114 -7.45 8.20 -38.55
CA TYR A 114 -8.65 7.60 -39.14
C TYR A 114 -9.76 8.64 -39.26
N SER A 115 -10.45 8.64 -40.41
CA SER A 115 -11.66 9.42 -40.58
C SER A 115 -12.82 8.83 -39.79
N LYS A 116 -13.80 9.66 -39.45
CA LYS A 116 -15.05 9.20 -38.79
C LYS A 116 -15.74 8.08 -39.56
N GLU A 117 -15.68 8.11 -40.89
CA GLU A 117 -16.26 7.07 -41.74
C GLU A 117 -15.51 5.74 -41.61
N GLN A 118 -14.18 5.77 -41.57
CA GLN A 118 -13.37 4.56 -41.36
C GLN A 118 -13.63 3.96 -39.98
N ILE A 119 -13.73 4.78 -38.93
CA ILE A 119 -14.03 4.32 -37.57
C ILE A 119 -15.41 3.63 -37.52
N GLN A 120 -16.43 4.22 -38.15
CA GLN A 120 -17.77 3.61 -38.21
C GLN A 120 -17.78 2.28 -38.97
N ASN A 121 -16.97 2.15 -40.03
CA ASN A 121 -16.81 0.89 -40.75
C ASN A 121 -16.16 -0.19 -39.87
N LEU A 122 -15.16 0.17 -39.05
CA LEU A 122 -14.53 -0.76 -38.10
C LEU A 122 -15.52 -1.26 -37.04
N LYS A 123 -16.35 -0.35 -36.48
CA LYS A 123 -17.42 -0.70 -35.53
C LYS A 123 -18.46 -1.63 -36.16
N SER A 124 -18.93 -1.28 -37.35
CA SER A 124 -19.92 -2.08 -38.07
C SER A 124 -19.38 -3.47 -38.47
N GLY A 125 -18.07 -3.57 -38.69
CA GLY A 125 -17.37 -4.82 -38.97
C GLY A 125 -17.02 -5.65 -37.73
N ASN A 126 -17.39 -5.22 -36.52
CA ASN A 126 -16.99 -5.83 -35.23
C ASN A 126 -15.47 -6.01 -35.08
N VAL A 127 -14.68 -5.10 -35.67
CA VAL A 127 -13.22 -5.06 -35.47
C VAL A 127 -12.88 -4.35 -34.16
N ILE A 128 -13.72 -3.37 -33.79
CA ILE A 128 -13.68 -2.58 -32.55
C ILE A 128 -15.09 -2.41 -31.98
#